data_AF-A0A316VB26-F1
#
_entry.id   AF-A0A316VB26-F1
#
_cell.length_a   1.000
_cell.length_b   1.000
_cell.length_c   1.000
_cell.angle_alpha   90.00
_cell.angle_beta   90.00
_cell.angle_gamma   90.00
#
_symmetry.space_group_name_H-M   'P 1'
#
loop_
_entity.id
_entity.type
_entity.pdbx_description
1 polymer ?
#
loop_
_entity_poly.entity_id
_entity_poly.type
_entity_poly.pdbx_seq_one_letter_code
_entity_poly.pdbx_strand_id
1 'polypeptide(L)'
;MPRDSSSRTSYKSRNDHRNGDGSEPSKRKPRKKVKRNEAQEDAEAEKDTTAGSGVNKIKAAIRQTKRLLAKEKILASARTDAERRLTALEDELNRREFSQKERKNSTRYHKVRFFERQKLTRRIGKLKKQLDEDKDKEDLQADLKEARVLLNYVLHFPMSQKYVALYPSQGPSPLAEEDEKEDEESKKSRHSMRKVKQQIVEAMEKGELSQEPEVELENRSKEEGSSVPKRQKAASLAAAPRKKQKKDDDEKVDPNANNLADDDFFA
;
A
#
# COMPACT_ATOMS: atom_id res chain seq x y z
N MET A 1 -72.53 -9.71 17.85
CA MET A 1 -73.31 -10.81 17.23
C MET A 1 -74.04 -10.25 16.02
N PRO A 2 -74.20 -10.96 14.89
CA PRO A 2 -73.68 -12.30 14.52
C PRO A 2 -72.81 -12.27 13.20
N ARG A 3 -71.92 -13.25 12.93
CA ARG A 3 -71.99 -14.33 11.87
C ARG A 3 -71.88 -13.84 10.41
N ASP A 4 -71.43 -14.60 9.39
CA ASP A 4 -70.80 -15.93 9.18
C ASP A 4 -70.26 -15.97 7.71
N SER A 5 -69.45 -16.89 7.17
CA SER A 5 -68.63 -18.02 7.66
C SER A 5 -67.63 -18.46 6.53
N SER A 6 -66.80 -19.49 6.79
CA SER A 6 -66.27 -20.46 5.78
C SER A 6 -65.22 -20.00 4.74
N SER A 7 -64.21 -20.81 4.33
CA SER A 7 -63.69 -22.09 4.86
C SER A 7 -62.40 -22.55 4.12
N ARG A 8 -61.53 -23.32 4.82
CA ARG A 8 -60.69 -24.46 4.32
C ARG A 8 -59.59 -24.15 3.25
N THR A 9 -58.48 -24.90 3.11
CA THR A 9 -58.06 -26.26 3.57
C THR A 9 -56.51 -26.36 3.58
N SER A 10 -55.83 -26.85 4.64
CA SER A 10 -55.10 -28.17 4.77
C SER A 10 -53.84 -28.39 3.89
N TYR A 11 -52.76 -29.14 4.24
CA TYR A 11 -52.52 -30.32 5.12
C TYR A 11 -51.18 -30.16 5.92
N LYS A 12 -51.08 -30.49 7.23
CA LYS A 12 -50.65 -31.79 7.85
C LYS A 12 -49.25 -32.27 7.40
N SER A 13 -48.27 -32.52 8.28
CA SER A 13 -48.21 -33.64 9.25
C SER A 13 -46.99 -33.45 10.20
N ARG A 14 -47.13 -33.55 11.54
CA ARG A 14 -46.62 -34.63 12.43
C ARG A 14 -45.10 -34.92 12.36
N ASN A 15 -44.38 -35.17 13.47
CA ASN A 15 -44.81 -35.83 14.71
C ASN A 15 -43.97 -35.38 15.91
N ASP A 16 -44.48 -35.64 17.12
CA ASP A 16 -43.81 -35.36 18.40
C ASP A 16 -43.68 -36.66 19.21
N HIS A 17 -42.82 -36.65 20.25
CA HIS A 17 -42.58 -37.66 21.30
C HIS A 17 -41.71 -38.88 20.93
N ARG A 18 -40.57 -39.00 21.61
CA ARG A 18 -40.42 -39.90 22.79
C ARG A 18 -39.08 -39.69 23.50
N ASN A 19 -39.12 -39.64 24.83
CA ASN A 19 -37.93 -39.81 25.67
C ASN A 19 -37.43 -41.25 25.58
N GLY A 20 -36.11 -41.44 25.57
CA GLY A 20 -35.44 -42.73 25.65
C GLY A 20 -34.13 -42.59 26.40
N ASP A 21 -34.09 -43.15 27.61
CA ASP A 21 -32.87 -43.30 28.40
C ASP A 21 -31.89 -44.24 27.68
N GLY A 22 -30.59 -43.95 27.75
CA GLY A 22 -29.58 -44.53 26.86
C GLY A 22 -28.18 -44.00 27.17
N SER A 23 -27.53 -44.63 28.15
CA SER A 23 -26.20 -44.26 28.63
C SER A 23 -25.07 -44.79 27.72
N GLU A 24 -24.22 -43.89 27.19
CA GLU A 24 -22.88 -44.29 26.74
C GLU A 24 -21.86 -43.12 26.77
N PRO A 25 -20.73 -43.23 27.50
CA PRO A 25 -19.75 -42.15 27.61
C PRO A 25 -18.75 -42.15 26.43
N SER A 26 -18.80 -41.10 25.61
CA SER A 26 -17.86 -40.91 24.49
C SER A 26 -16.39 -40.86 24.97
N LYS A 27 -15.60 -41.84 24.54
CA LYS A 27 -14.17 -41.99 24.88
C LYS A 27 -13.32 -40.85 24.30
N ARG A 28 -13.06 -39.81 25.08
CA ARG A 28 -12.07 -38.76 24.75
C ARG A 28 -10.66 -39.35 24.70
N LYS A 29 -10.00 -39.27 23.54
CA LYS A 29 -8.57 -39.65 23.39
C LYS A 29 -7.69 -38.79 24.32
N PRO A 30 -6.68 -39.37 25.01
CA PRO A 30 -5.80 -38.61 25.89
C PRO A 30 -4.93 -37.64 25.08
N ARG A 31 -4.97 -36.35 25.41
CA ARG A 31 -4.03 -35.37 24.85
C ARG A 31 -2.64 -35.66 25.43
N LYS A 32 -1.68 -36.00 24.57
CA LYS A 32 -0.27 -36.21 24.93
C LYS A 32 0.24 -34.93 25.60
N LYS A 33 0.51 -34.96 26.91
CA LYS A 33 1.19 -33.86 27.62
C LYS A 33 2.62 -33.79 27.10
N VAL A 34 2.91 -32.86 26.21
CA VAL A 34 4.28 -32.48 25.87
C VAL A 34 4.84 -31.78 27.11
N LYS A 35 5.80 -32.40 27.79
CA LYS A 35 6.62 -31.70 28.77
C LYS A 35 7.44 -30.66 27.99
N ARG A 36 7.10 -29.38 28.15
CA ARG A 36 8.03 -28.29 27.82
C ARG A 36 9.09 -28.26 28.91
N ASN A 37 10.35 -28.14 28.50
CA ASN A 37 11.45 -28.01 29.45
C ASN A 37 11.49 -26.56 29.93
N GLU A 38 11.37 -26.36 31.25
CA GLU A 38 11.34 -25.03 31.88
C GLU A 38 12.61 -24.21 31.57
N ALA A 39 13.75 -24.89 31.35
CA ALA A 39 15.02 -24.29 30.93
C ALA A 39 15.04 -23.60 29.55
N GLN A 40 13.93 -23.59 28.79
CA GLN A 40 13.80 -22.76 27.58
C GLN A 40 13.05 -21.45 27.80
N GLU A 41 12.30 -21.28 28.89
CA GLU A 41 11.48 -20.07 29.08
C GLU A 41 12.34 -18.84 29.42
N ASP A 42 13.40 -19.02 30.20
CA ASP A 42 14.33 -17.92 30.56
C ASP A 42 15.17 -17.43 29.38
N ALA A 43 15.50 -18.31 28.42
CA ALA A 43 16.31 -17.97 27.25
C ALA A 43 15.50 -17.28 26.12
N GLU A 44 14.17 -17.45 26.10
CA GLU A 44 13.27 -16.77 25.17
C GLU A 44 12.88 -15.37 25.66
N ALA A 45 12.87 -15.14 26.99
CA ALA A 45 12.46 -13.87 27.61
C ALA A 45 13.36 -12.67 27.24
N GLU A 46 14.67 -12.86 27.13
CA GLU A 46 15.61 -11.77 26.83
C GLU A 46 15.66 -11.41 25.33
N LYS A 47 15.42 -12.37 24.41
CA LYS A 47 15.61 -12.19 22.96
C LYS A 47 14.45 -11.53 22.21
N ASP A 48 13.23 -11.51 22.75
CA ASP A 48 12.05 -10.90 22.07
C ASP A 48 11.93 -9.37 22.30
N THR A 49 12.91 -8.75 22.98
CA THR A 49 12.82 -7.34 23.42
C THR A 49 13.34 -6.29 22.42
N THR A 50 14.23 -6.65 21.50
CA THR A 50 14.97 -5.67 20.68
C THR A 50 14.85 -5.84 19.16
N ALA A 51 14.39 -6.99 18.65
CA ALA A 51 14.34 -7.29 17.22
C ALA A 51 12.97 -7.79 16.75
N GLY A 52 12.00 -6.87 16.61
CA GLY A 52 10.81 -7.12 15.76
C GLY A 52 9.47 -7.33 16.47
N SER A 53 9.30 -6.84 17.70
CA SER A 53 7.97 -6.83 18.32
C SER A 53 6.99 -6.01 17.46
N GLY A 54 5.85 -6.61 17.08
CA GLY A 54 4.84 -5.93 16.26
C GLY A 54 4.15 -4.80 17.04
N VAL A 55 3.56 -3.81 16.37
CA VAL A 55 2.92 -2.63 17.02
C VAL A 55 1.93 -3.02 18.14
N ASN A 56 1.23 -4.14 18.01
CA ASN A 56 0.34 -4.65 19.05
C ASN A 56 1.09 -5.15 20.31
N LYS A 57 2.29 -5.76 20.16
CA LYS A 57 3.19 -6.11 21.27
C LYS A 57 3.69 -4.84 21.97
N ILE A 58 4.17 -3.84 21.22
CA ILE A 58 4.63 -2.54 21.78
C ILE A 58 3.49 -1.87 22.59
N LYS A 59 2.28 -1.78 22.01
CA LYS A 59 1.11 -1.23 22.73
C LYS A 59 0.74 -2.05 23.96
N ALA A 60 0.94 -3.37 23.96
CA ALA A 60 0.75 -4.21 25.15
C ALA A 60 1.80 -3.92 26.24
N ALA A 61 3.08 -3.81 25.85
CA ALA A 61 4.18 -3.47 26.75
C ALA A 61 3.97 -2.08 27.38
N ILE A 62 3.57 -1.06 26.61
CA ILE A 62 3.23 0.27 27.14
C ILE A 62 2.11 0.17 28.19
N ARG A 63 1.02 -0.55 27.90
CA ARG A 63 -0.08 -0.76 28.87
C ARG A 63 0.40 -1.48 30.13
N GLN A 64 1.28 -2.48 30.01
CA GLN A 64 1.84 -3.21 31.14
C GLN A 64 2.75 -2.31 31.98
N THR A 65 3.60 -1.48 31.36
CA THR A 65 4.47 -0.52 32.06
C THR A 65 3.66 0.58 32.75
N LYS A 66 2.61 1.13 32.12
CA LYS A 66 1.70 2.08 32.77
C LYS A 66 0.96 1.45 33.96
N ARG A 67 0.52 0.18 33.85
CA ARG A 67 -0.05 -0.59 34.97
C ARG A 67 0.94 -0.90 36.07
N LEU A 68 2.23 -1.06 35.75
CA LEU A 68 3.29 -1.23 36.74
C LEU A 68 3.46 0.07 37.54
N LEU A 69 3.65 1.20 36.84
CA LEU A 69 3.83 2.54 37.42
C LEU A 69 2.63 3.03 38.25
N ALA A 70 1.42 2.53 37.97
CA ALA A 70 0.21 2.84 38.73
C ALA A 70 0.10 2.11 40.09
N LYS A 71 1.04 1.21 40.43
CA LYS A 71 1.05 0.54 41.74
C LYS A 71 1.67 1.46 42.80
N GLU A 72 1.07 1.49 43.99
CA GLU A 72 1.57 2.32 45.11
C GLU A 72 2.88 1.80 45.72
N LYS A 73 3.12 0.49 45.66
CA LYS A 73 4.28 -0.18 46.27
C LYS A 73 5.30 -0.60 45.20
N ILE A 74 6.13 0.35 44.77
CA ILE A 74 7.24 0.13 43.83
C ILE A 74 8.52 0.72 44.44
N LEU A 75 9.65 0.03 44.30
CA LEU A 75 10.96 0.55 44.66
C LEU A 75 11.34 1.74 43.76
N ALA A 76 12.00 2.76 44.31
CA ALA A 76 12.34 3.99 43.58
C ALA A 76 13.16 3.73 42.30
N SER A 77 14.14 2.82 42.35
CA SER A 77 14.93 2.39 41.19
C SER A 77 14.06 1.75 40.11
N ALA A 78 13.24 0.75 40.48
CA ALA A 78 12.32 0.08 39.57
C ALA A 78 11.29 1.04 38.95
N ARG A 79 10.94 2.13 39.64
CA ARG A 79 10.11 3.21 39.09
C ARG A 79 10.86 3.99 38.00
N THR A 80 12.08 4.46 38.27
CA THR A 80 12.88 5.19 37.28
C THR A 80 13.19 4.37 36.02
N ASP A 81 13.41 3.06 36.17
CA ASP A 81 13.67 2.17 35.04
C ASP A 81 12.38 1.86 34.25
N ALA A 82 11.23 1.76 34.93
CA ALA A 82 9.94 1.64 34.26
C ALA A 82 9.54 2.94 33.52
N GLU A 83 9.88 4.12 34.04
CA GLU A 83 9.69 5.42 33.36
C GLU A 83 10.58 5.53 32.10
N ARG A 84 11.88 5.20 32.20
CA ARG A 84 12.79 5.12 31.04
C ARG A 84 12.32 4.11 29.99
N ARG A 85 11.82 2.96 30.43
CA ARG A 85 11.25 1.94 29.53
C ARG A 85 9.95 2.42 28.88
N LEU A 86 9.15 3.21 29.58
CA LEU A 86 7.92 3.80 29.03
C LEU A 86 8.25 4.72 27.85
N THR A 87 9.14 5.69 28.05
CA THR A 87 9.51 6.66 27.00
C THR A 87 10.12 5.96 25.80
N ALA A 88 11.03 4.99 26.01
CA ALA A 88 11.62 4.20 24.93
C ALA A 88 10.56 3.41 24.12
N LEU A 89 9.54 2.83 24.77
CA LEU A 89 8.46 2.12 24.09
C LEU A 89 7.51 3.06 23.33
N GLU A 90 7.26 4.26 23.86
CA GLU A 90 6.45 5.28 23.20
C GLU A 90 7.17 5.86 21.96
N ASP A 91 8.48 6.10 22.05
CA ASP A 91 9.31 6.46 20.91
C ASP A 91 9.37 5.35 19.84
N GLU A 92 9.52 4.09 20.25
CA GLU A 92 9.47 2.97 19.29
C GLU A 92 8.10 2.90 18.61
N LEU A 93 7.01 3.03 19.37
CA LEU A 93 5.66 3.04 18.82
C LEU A 93 5.50 4.15 17.75
N ASN A 94 5.91 5.37 18.08
CA ASN A 94 5.82 6.52 17.17
C ASN A 94 6.59 6.27 15.87
N ARG A 95 7.84 5.76 15.96
CA ARG A 95 8.66 5.40 14.78
C ARG A 95 7.98 4.32 13.93
N ARG A 96 7.41 3.28 14.56
CA ARG A 96 6.75 2.17 13.86
C ARG A 96 5.45 2.61 13.18
N GLU A 97 4.66 3.49 13.80
CA GLU A 97 3.43 4.04 13.22
C GLU A 97 3.75 5.01 12.07
N PHE A 98 4.79 5.83 12.20
CA PHE A 98 5.32 6.68 11.14
C PHE A 98 5.73 5.85 9.91
N SER A 99 6.60 4.85 10.06
CA SER A 99 7.01 3.98 8.94
C SER A 99 5.84 3.18 8.34
N GLN A 100 4.81 2.83 9.12
CA GLN A 100 3.59 2.26 8.55
C GLN A 100 2.80 3.26 7.72
N LYS A 101 2.71 4.53 8.14
CA LYS A 101 2.07 5.60 7.38
C LYS A 101 2.79 5.84 6.06
N GLU A 102 4.13 5.91 6.08
CA GLU A 102 4.96 6.04 4.89
C GLU A 102 4.77 4.89 3.91
N ARG A 103 4.79 3.63 4.39
CA ARG A 103 4.52 2.45 3.55
C ARG A 103 3.13 2.51 2.91
N LYS A 104 2.10 2.83 3.69
CA LYS A 104 0.71 2.97 3.19
C LYS A 104 0.60 4.07 2.13
N ASN A 105 1.18 5.23 2.38
CA ASN A 105 1.18 6.35 1.43
C ASN A 105 1.98 6.03 0.17
N SER A 106 3.16 5.43 0.32
CA SER A 106 3.99 4.98 -0.81
C SER A 106 3.19 4.05 -1.72
N THR A 107 2.61 2.97 -1.21
CA THR A 107 1.76 2.06 -2.01
C THR A 107 0.54 2.78 -2.61
N ARG A 108 -0.18 3.60 -1.82
CA ARG A 108 -1.39 4.31 -2.28
C ARG A 108 -1.12 5.27 -3.43
N TYR A 109 -0.02 6.00 -3.38
CA TYR A 109 0.31 7.06 -4.34
C TYR A 109 1.36 6.65 -5.38
N HIS A 110 1.95 5.46 -5.30
CA HIS A 110 2.96 4.96 -6.24
C HIS A 110 2.52 5.10 -7.70
N LYS A 111 1.31 4.61 -8.03
CA LYS A 111 0.77 4.66 -9.39
C LYS A 111 0.47 6.08 -9.86
N VAL A 112 0.01 6.96 -8.97
CA VAL A 112 -0.23 8.39 -9.29
C VAL A 112 1.11 9.09 -9.58
N ARG A 113 2.08 8.98 -8.67
CA ARG A 113 3.43 9.55 -8.83
C ARG A 113 4.18 8.96 -10.03
N PHE A 114 3.93 7.70 -10.41
CA PHE A 114 4.45 7.10 -11.63
C PHE A 114 3.95 7.83 -12.89
N PHE A 115 2.64 8.02 -13.02
CA PHE A 115 2.07 8.69 -14.19
C PHE A 115 2.42 10.18 -14.24
N GLU A 116 2.42 10.88 -13.10
CA GLU A 116 2.82 12.30 -13.08
C GLU A 116 4.30 12.49 -13.42
N ARG A 117 5.19 11.62 -12.91
CA ARG A 117 6.59 11.57 -13.34
C ARG A 117 6.69 11.37 -14.86
N GLN A 118 5.99 10.38 -15.42
CA GLN A 118 6.03 10.10 -16.85
C GLN A 118 5.46 11.26 -17.70
N LYS A 119 4.39 11.94 -17.24
CA LYS A 119 3.86 13.16 -17.89
C LYS A 119 4.91 14.27 -17.90
N LEU A 120 5.56 14.54 -16.78
CA LEU A 120 6.57 15.60 -16.63
C LEU A 120 7.83 15.31 -17.44
N THR A 121 8.39 14.09 -17.38
CA THR A 121 9.53 13.70 -18.23
C THR A 121 9.21 13.87 -19.72
N ARG A 122 7.99 13.51 -20.16
CA ARG A 122 7.56 13.76 -21.55
C ARG A 122 7.39 15.26 -21.87
N ARG A 123 6.91 16.09 -20.94
CA ARG A 123 6.81 17.56 -21.13
C ARG A 123 8.19 18.20 -21.23
N ILE A 124 9.12 17.86 -20.35
CA ILE A 124 10.52 18.31 -20.39
C ILE A 124 11.16 17.88 -21.72
N GLY A 125 11.01 16.62 -22.14
CA GLY A 125 11.55 16.15 -23.42
C GLY A 125 10.95 16.83 -24.66
N LYS A 126 9.71 17.33 -24.60
CA LYS A 126 9.14 18.19 -25.65
C LYS A 126 9.73 19.60 -25.59
N LEU A 127 9.79 20.21 -24.41
CA LEU A 127 10.32 21.56 -24.22
C LEU A 127 11.79 21.68 -24.63
N LYS A 128 12.64 20.69 -24.30
CA LYS A 128 14.05 20.64 -24.74
C LYS A 128 14.14 20.69 -26.28
N LYS A 129 13.38 19.87 -26.99
CA LYS A 129 13.32 19.89 -28.47
C LYS A 129 12.86 21.22 -29.05
N GLN A 130 11.82 21.82 -28.48
CA GLN A 130 11.32 23.13 -28.92
C GLN A 130 12.35 24.25 -28.68
N LEU A 131 13.16 24.13 -27.62
CA LEU A 131 14.26 25.07 -27.33
C LEU A 131 15.50 24.79 -28.20
N ASP A 132 15.73 23.54 -28.63
CA ASP A 132 16.79 23.21 -29.60
C ASP A 132 16.49 23.85 -30.97
N GLU A 133 15.21 23.93 -31.35
CA GLU A 133 14.67 24.60 -32.54
C GLU A 133 14.68 26.14 -32.39
N ASP A 134 14.11 26.68 -31.31
CA ASP A 134 13.97 28.13 -31.05
C ASP A 134 14.59 28.54 -29.70
N LYS A 135 15.91 28.83 -29.69
CA LYS A 135 16.72 29.01 -28.47
C LYS A 135 16.39 30.26 -27.64
N ASP A 136 15.91 31.31 -28.29
CA ASP A 136 15.73 32.65 -27.70
C ASP A 136 14.35 32.87 -27.05
N LYS A 137 13.51 31.82 -26.99
CA LYS A 137 12.19 31.88 -26.33
C LYS A 137 12.34 31.74 -24.82
N GLU A 138 12.45 32.88 -24.12
CA GLU A 138 12.49 32.94 -22.65
C GLU A 138 11.32 32.18 -22.00
N ASP A 139 10.11 32.25 -22.59
CA ASP A 139 8.93 31.51 -22.13
C ASP A 139 9.16 29.99 -22.10
N LEU A 140 9.79 29.41 -23.14
CA LEU A 140 10.10 27.97 -23.19
C LEU A 140 11.13 27.59 -22.11
N GLN A 141 12.07 28.49 -21.79
CA GLN A 141 13.04 28.27 -20.72
C GLN A 141 12.38 28.35 -19.33
N ALA A 142 11.42 29.26 -19.13
CA ALA A 142 10.63 29.35 -17.90
C ALA A 142 9.76 28.10 -17.69
N ASP A 143 9.03 27.67 -18.72
CA ASP A 143 8.25 26.43 -18.76
C ASP A 143 9.09 25.19 -18.42
N LEU A 144 10.31 25.13 -18.95
CA LEU A 144 11.25 24.03 -18.72
C LEU A 144 11.77 24.02 -17.27
N LYS A 145 12.07 25.19 -16.70
CA LYS A 145 12.43 25.33 -15.28
C LYS A 145 11.28 24.91 -14.37
N GLU A 146 10.06 25.36 -14.64
CA GLU A 146 8.89 24.92 -13.87
C GLU A 146 8.66 23.41 -13.98
N ALA A 147 8.70 22.83 -15.18
CA ALA A 147 8.52 21.39 -15.37
C ALA A 147 9.55 20.55 -14.59
N ARG A 148 10.79 21.06 -14.43
CA ARG A 148 11.85 20.45 -13.60
C ARG A 148 11.57 20.57 -12.10
N VAL A 149 11.14 21.73 -11.62
CA VAL A 149 10.69 21.93 -10.23
C VAL A 149 9.53 20.98 -9.90
N LEU A 150 8.54 20.87 -10.80
CA LEU A 150 7.42 19.94 -10.65
C LEU A 150 7.88 18.48 -10.69
N LEU A 151 8.87 18.11 -11.51
CA LEU A 151 9.44 16.77 -11.52
C LEU A 151 10.13 16.44 -10.17
N ASN A 152 10.94 17.36 -9.66
CA ASN A 152 11.56 17.22 -8.33
C ASN A 152 10.51 17.13 -7.21
N TYR A 153 9.40 17.88 -7.29
CA TYR A 153 8.25 17.70 -6.39
C TYR A 153 7.72 16.26 -6.43
N VAL A 154 7.47 15.67 -7.61
CA VAL A 154 6.98 14.28 -7.71
C VAL A 154 7.99 13.26 -7.16
N LEU A 155 9.29 13.53 -7.28
CA LEU A 155 10.37 12.64 -6.80
C LEU A 155 10.58 12.72 -5.29
N HIS A 156 10.69 13.93 -4.75
CA HIS A 156 11.11 14.17 -3.37
C HIS A 156 9.96 14.44 -2.38
N PHE A 157 8.70 14.36 -2.83
CA PHE A 157 7.55 14.52 -1.93
C PHE A 157 7.60 13.58 -0.70
N PRO A 158 7.48 14.11 0.53
CA PRO A 158 7.55 13.34 1.77
C PRO A 158 6.53 12.20 1.85
N MET A 159 6.98 10.96 2.00
CA MET A 159 6.09 9.79 2.09
C MET A 159 5.22 9.81 3.35
N SER A 160 5.59 10.58 4.38
CA SER A 160 4.83 10.75 5.61
C SER A 160 3.56 11.60 5.46
N GLN A 161 3.38 12.28 4.33
CA GLN A 161 2.26 13.18 4.05
C GLN A 161 1.32 12.64 2.94
N LYS A 162 0.09 13.17 2.85
CA LYS A 162 -0.86 12.87 1.77
C LYS A 162 -0.32 13.52 0.49
N TYR A 163 -0.04 12.73 -0.54
CA TYR A 163 0.40 13.28 -1.83
C TYR A 163 -0.71 14.13 -2.45
N VAL A 164 -0.34 15.32 -2.95
CA VAL A 164 -1.24 16.23 -3.67
C VAL A 164 -0.92 16.08 -5.15
N ALA A 165 -1.88 15.53 -5.91
CA ALA A 165 -1.70 15.27 -7.34
C ALA A 165 -1.67 16.58 -8.13
N LEU A 166 -0.67 16.74 -9.00
CA LEU A 166 -0.55 17.88 -9.90
C LEU A 166 -1.57 17.82 -11.05
N TYR A 167 -1.84 16.61 -11.55
CA TYR A 167 -2.74 16.36 -12.67
C TYR A 167 -3.81 15.34 -12.28
N PRO A 168 -4.72 15.69 -11.35
CA PRO A 168 -5.79 14.81 -10.92
C PRO A 168 -6.70 14.44 -12.10
N SER A 169 -7.21 13.20 -12.10
CA SER A 169 -8.14 12.73 -13.13
C SER A 169 -9.59 13.18 -12.91
N GLN A 170 -9.88 13.74 -11.74
CA GLN A 170 -11.21 14.19 -11.28
C GLN A 170 -11.00 15.38 -10.34
N GLY A 171 -11.78 16.45 -10.53
CA GLY A 171 -11.64 17.70 -9.77
C GLY A 171 -10.59 18.68 -10.32
N PRO A 172 -10.53 19.92 -9.78
CA PRO A 172 -9.60 20.95 -10.24
C PRO A 172 -8.14 20.58 -9.95
N SER A 173 -7.23 21.01 -10.82
CA SER A 173 -5.79 20.88 -10.59
C SER A 173 -5.32 21.90 -9.54
N PRO A 174 -4.46 21.52 -8.58
CA PRO A 174 -3.79 22.47 -7.67
C PRO A 174 -2.85 23.48 -8.36
N LEU A 175 -2.63 23.35 -9.68
CA LEU A 175 -1.91 24.30 -10.53
C LEU A 175 -2.83 25.33 -11.21
N ALA A 176 -4.15 25.13 -11.19
CA ALA A 176 -5.10 26.13 -11.70
C ALA A 176 -5.11 27.39 -10.81
N GLU A 177 -5.74 28.47 -11.26
CA GLU A 177 -5.92 29.68 -10.45
C GLU A 177 -6.79 29.41 -9.20
N GLU A 178 -6.90 30.38 -8.30
CA GLU A 178 -7.69 30.25 -7.07
C GLU A 178 -9.16 30.55 -7.35
N ASP A 179 -9.99 29.52 -7.49
CA ASP A 179 -11.43 29.71 -7.52
C ASP A 179 -11.95 30.04 -6.11
N GLU A 180 -12.70 31.14 -5.94
CA GLU A 180 -13.33 31.51 -4.66
C GLU A 180 -14.26 30.43 -4.10
N LYS A 181 -14.71 29.51 -4.97
CA LYS A 181 -15.61 28.39 -4.66
C LYS A 181 -14.88 27.10 -4.27
N GLU A 182 -13.54 27.11 -4.09
CA GLU A 182 -12.82 25.93 -3.60
C GLU A 182 -13.21 25.52 -2.17
N ASP A 183 -13.37 24.22 -1.98
CA ASP A 183 -13.54 23.61 -0.66
C ASP A 183 -12.29 23.79 0.24
N GLU A 184 -12.50 23.83 1.55
CA GLU A 184 -11.42 23.96 2.54
C GLU A 184 -10.37 22.83 2.49
N GLU A 185 -10.71 21.63 2.01
CA GLU A 185 -9.71 20.57 1.79
C GLU A 185 -8.84 20.85 0.55
N SER A 186 -9.41 21.45 -0.49
CA SER A 186 -8.69 21.86 -1.71
C SER A 186 -7.70 22.98 -1.40
N LYS A 187 -8.13 24.03 -0.68
CA LYS A 187 -7.25 25.11 -0.20
C LYS A 187 -6.08 24.60 0.63
N LYS A 188 -6.35 23.69 1.60
CA LYS A 188 -5.30 23.05 2.42
C LYS A 188 -4.34 22.21 1.58
N SER A 189 -4.85 21.51 0.56
CA SER A 189 -4.04 20.71 -0.36
C SER A 189 -3.14 21.59 -1.24
N ARG A 190 -3.67 22.69 -1.80
CA ARG A 190 -2.90 23.70 -2.55
C ARG A 190 -1.82 24.36 -1.69
N HIS A 191 -2.17 24.78 -0.47
CA HIS A 191 -1.20 25.37 0.46
C HIS A 191 -0.07 24.40 0.79
N SER A 192 -0.40 23.13 1.06
CA SER A 192 0.61 22.07 1.28
C SER A 192 1.49 21.85 0.05
N MET A 193 0.91 21.82 -1.15
CA MET A 193 1.67 21.69 -2.40
C MET A 193 2.62 22.88 -2.61
N ARG A 194 2.15 24.12 -2.47
CA ARG A 194 2.97 25.33 -2.58
C ARG A 194 4.13 25.34 -1.60
N LYS A 195 3.90 24.97 -0.34
CA LYS A 195 4.95 24.88 0.69
C LYS A 195 6.03 23.87 0.30
N VAL A 196 5.66 22.69 -0.19
CA VAL A 196 6.65 21.70 -0.66
C VAL A 196 7.33 22.17 -1.95
N LYS A 197 6.61 22.81 -2.88
CA LYS A 197 7.20 23.39 -4.11
C LYS A 197 8.28 24.44 -3.76
N GLN A 198 8.02 25.32 -2.80
CA GLN A 198 9.00 26.29 -2.29
C GLN A 198 10.25 25.61 -1.71
N GLN A 199 10.08 24.59 -0.86
CA GLN A 199 11.20 23.81 -0.32
C GLN A 199 12.03 23.12 -1.41
N ILE A 200 11.40 22.65 -2.48
CA ILE A 200 12.09 22.07 -3.65
C ILE A 200 12.87 23.13 -4.42
N VAL A 201 12.30 24.33 -4.64
CA VAL A 201 13.01 25.45 -5.30
C VAL A 201 14.24 25.85 -4.49
N GLU A 202 14.09 26.09 -3.18
CA GLU A 202 15.22 26.42 -2.30
C GLU A 202 16.31 25.34 -2.31
N ALA A 203 15.94 24.05 -2.32
CA ALA A 203 16.88 22.94 -2.34
C ALA A 203 17.58 22.78 -3.70
N MET A 204 16.90 23.11 -4.81
CA MET A 204 17.50 23.20 -6.14
C MET A 204 18.48 24.38 -6.23
N GLU A 205 18.12 25.55 -5.69
CA GLU A 205 18.98 26.74 -5.65
C GLU A 205 20.24 26.51 -4.79
N LYS A 206 20.12 25.79 -3.67
CA LYS A 206 21.25 25.35 -2.83
C LYS A 206 22.13 24.26 -3.47
N GLY A 207 21.67 23.63 -4.55
CA GLY A 207 22.35 22.48 -5.17
C GLY A 207 22.20 21.16 -4.40
N GLU A 208 21.28 21.08 -3.43
CA GLU A 208 20.93 19.84 -2.73
C GLU A 208 20.08 18.91 -3.62
N LEU A 209 19.34 19.48 -4.57
CA LEU A 209 18.55 18.78 -5.57
C LEU A 209 19.01 19.12 -6.99
N SER A 210 18.85 18.15 -7.89
CA SER A 210 19.26 18.28 -9.28
C SER A 210 18.51 19.39 -10.03
N GLN A 211 19.26 20.13 -10.85
CA GLN A 211 18.71 21.05 -11.84
C GLN A 211 18.24 20.34 -13.12
N GLU A 212 18.65 19.08 -13.35
CA GLU A 212 18.23 18.24 -14.50
C GLU A 212 17.70 16.86 -14.04
N PRO A 213 16.62 16.82 -13.24
CA PRO A 213 16.13 15.56 -12.65
C PRO A 213 15.69 14.52 -13.68
N GLU A 214 15.42 14.90 -14.94
CA GLU A 214 15.18 13.95 -16.02
C GLU A 214 16.42 13.10 -16.37
N VAL A 215 17.63 13.67 -16.29
CA VAL A 215 18.89 13.01 -16.67
C VAL A 215 19.31 12.00 -15.61
N GLU A 216 19.17 12.36 -14.33
CA GLU A 216 19.45 11.44 -13.21
C GLU A 216 18.51 10.23 -13.20
N LEU A 217 17.23 10.44 -13.50
CA LEU A 217 16.26 9.35 -13.65
C LEU A 217 16.64 8.39 -14.78
N GLU A 218 17.06 8.92 -15.92
CA GLU A 218 17.53 8.08 -17.02
C GLU A 218 18.79 7.29 -16.64
N ASN A 219 19.78 7.94 -16.05
CA ASN A 219 21.04 7.30 -15.66
C ASN A 219 20.80 6.18 -14.65
N ARG A 220 20.01 6.44 -13.60
CA ARG A 220 19.60 5.42 -12.63
C ARG A 220 18.88 4.24 -13.29
N SER A 221 18.00 4.51 -14.27
CA SER A 221 17.31 3.43 -14.99
C SER A 221 18.24 2.59 -15.89
N LYS A 222 19.30 3.19 -16.43
CA LYS A 222 20.36 2.50 -17.21
C LYS A 222 21.21 1.61 -16.29
N GLU A 223 21.58 2.10 -15.10
CA GLU A 223 22.29 1.33 -14.07
C GLU A 223 21.45 0.15 -13.57
N GLU A 224 20.23 0.40 -13.08
CA GLU A 224 19.32 -0.66 -12.60
C GLU A 224 19.01 -1.69 -13.71
N GLY A 225 18.80 -1.24 -14.95
CA GLY A 225 18.55 -2.10 -16.11
C GLY A 225 19.75 -2.97 -16.55
N SER A 226 20.98 -2.54 -16.31
CA SER A 226 22.20 -3.31 -16.58
C SER A 226 22.45 -4.45 -15.58
N SER A 227 21.89 -4.32 -14.37
CA SER A 227 22.10 -5.25 -13.25
C SER A 227 21.25 -6.53 -13.31
N VAL A 228 20.24 -6.60 -14.18
CA VAL A 228 19.34 -7.76 -14.27
C VAL A 228 20.00 -8.84 -15.14
N PRO A 229 20.37 -10.02 -14.58
CA PRO A 229 20.97 -11.07 -15.38
C PRO A 229 19.95 -11.59 -16.41
N LYS A 230 20.29 -11.46 -17.71
CA LYS A 230 19.50 -12.04 -18.81
C LYS A 230 19.32 -13.53 -18.54
N ARG A 231 18.10 -13.94 -18.20
CA ARG A 231 17.74 -15.34 -17.94
C ARG A 231 17.85 -16.14 -19.25
N GLN A 232 19.04 -16.68 -19.52
CA GLN A 232 19.30 -17.50 -20.69
C GLN A 232 18.31 -18.67 -20.70
N LYS A 233 17.49 -18.77 -21.76
CA LYS A 233 16.67 -19.95 -22.00
C LYS A 233 17.60 -21.08 -22.42
N ALA A 234 17.98 -21.93 -21.45
CA ALA A 234 18.63 -23.20 -21.76
C ALA A 234 17.67 -24.06 -22.60
N ALA A 235 18.03 -24.31 -23.86
CA ALA A 235 17.30 -25.21 -24.73
C ALA A 235 17.64 -26.66 -24.36
N SER A 236 16.82 -27.30 -23.53
CA SER A 236 16.97 -28.72 -23.21
C SER A 236 16.38 -29.58 -24.33
N LEU A 237 17.24 -30.03 -25.24
CA LEU A 237 16.97 -31.14 -26.16
C LEU A 237 16.85 -32.45 -25.36
N ALA A 238 15.64 -33.04 -25.31
CA ALA A 238 15.45 -34.44 -24.92
C ALA A 238 14.13 -34.96 -25.53
N ALA A 239 14.22 -35.91 -26.46
CA ALA A 239 13.06 -36.52 -27.10
C ALA A 239 12.64 -37.82 -26.40
N ALA A 240 11.34 -37.99 -26.14
CA ALA A 240 10.70 -39.28 -25.90
C ALA A 240 9.19 -39.19 -26.23
N PRO A 241 8.63 -40.06 -27.10
CA PRO A 241 7.25 -39.93 -27.55
C PRO A 241 6.24 -40.56 -26.59
N ARG A 242 5.05 -39.96 -26.46
CA ARG A 242 3.87 -40.61 -25.85
C ARG A 242 2.68 -40.61 -26.81
N LYS A 243 1.89 -41.69 -26.72
CA LYS A 243 0.97 -42.18 -27.75
C LYS A 243 -0.23 -41.24 -27.98
N LYS A 244 -0.65 -41.17 -29.24
CA LYS A 244 -2.03 -40.78 -29.61
C LYS A 244 -3.00 -41.86 -29.13
N GLN A 245 -4.06 -41.46 -28.43
CA GLN A 245 -5.38 -42.08 -28.54
C GLN A 245 -6.38 -40.98 -28.90
N LYS A 246 -7.28 -41.30 -29.82
CA LYS A 246 -8.29 -40.39 -30.36
C LYS A 246 -9.64 -41.09 -30.21
N LYS A 247 -10.63 -40.39 -29.65
CA LYS A 247 -12.04 -40.47 -30.04
C LYS A 247 -12.83 -39.38 -29.30
N ASP A 248 -13.26 -38.36 -30.05
CA ASP A 248 -14.65 -38.08 -30.44
C ASP A 248 -15.73 -38.31 -29.33
N ASP A 249 -16.74 -37.49 -29.10
CA ASP A 249 -17.13 -36.12 -29.49
C ASP A 249 -18.30 -35.72 -28.54
N ASP A 250 -18.48 -34.45 -28.17
CA ASP A 250 -19.81 -33.83 -28.15
C ASP A 250 -19.76 -32.29 -28.04
N GLU A 251 -20.78 -31.65 -28.58
CA GLU A 251 -20.84 -30.23 -28.92
C GLU A 251 -21.76 -29.46 -27.97
N LYS A 252 -21.26 -28.37 -27.35
CA LYS A 252 -22.09 -27.23 -26.92
C LYS A 252 -21.38 -25.91 -27.13
N VAL A 253 -21.68 -25.29 -28.27
CA VAL A 253 -21.48 -23.86 -28.50
C VAL A 253 -22.60 -23.11 -27.80
N ASP A 254 -22.26 -22.06 -27.05
CA ASP A 254 -23.21 -21.03 -26.60
C ASP A 254 -22.62 -19.65 -26.97
N PRO A 255 -23.38 -18.71 -27.55
CA PRO A 255 -22.80 -17.63 -28.35
C PRO A 255 -22.62 -16.33 -27.56
N ASN A 256 -21.40 -15.80 -27.55
CA ASN A 256 -21.21 -14.35 -27.55
C ASN A 256 -19.87 -13.96 -28.20
N ALA A 257 -19.81 -14.14 -29.52
CA ALA A 257 -18.74 -13.58 -30.32
C ALA A 257 -19.06 -12.11 -30.61
N ASN A 258 -18.17 -11.22 -30.17
CA ASN A 258 -17.94 -9.95 -30.86
C ASN A 258 -16.43 -9.80 -31.04
N ASN A 259 -15.94 -10.40 -32.13
CA ASN A 259 -14.64 -10.05 -32.69
C ASN A 259 -14.77 -8.69 -33.35
N LEU A 260 -14.07 -7.67 -32.83
CA LEU A 260 -13.60 -6.57 -33.65
C LEU A 260 -12.09 -6.71 -33.75
N ALA A 261 -11.67 -7.43 -34.78
CA ALA A 261 -10.40 -7.15 -35.44
C ALA A 261 -10.66 -6.10 -36.53
N ASP A 262 -9.59 -5.42 -36.96
CA ASP A 262 -9.55 -4.45 -38.06
C ASP A 262 -10.18 -3.08 -37.74
N ASP A 263 -9.39 -2.22 -37.09
CA ASP A 263 -9.54 -0.75 -37.11
C ASP A 263 -8.15 -0.11 -37.30
N ASP A 264 -7.91 0.48 -38.46
CA ASP A 264 -6.67 1.18 -38.83
C ASP A 264 -6.55 2.53 -38.08
N PHE A 265 -6.09 2.48 -36.83
CA PHE A 265 -6.03 3.66 -35.95
C PHE A 265 -4.71 4.48 -36.03
N PHE A 266 -3.76 4.11 -36.90
CA PHE A 266 -2.46 4.82 -37.03
C PHE A 266 -1.95 4.87 -38.50
N ALA A 267 -2.73 5.50 -39.37
CA ALA A 267 -2.30 6.02 -40.67
C ALA A 267 -2.50 7.55 -40.71
#